data_AF-A0A5Q4DLL2-F1
#
_entry.id   AF-A0A5Q4DLL2-F1
#
_cell.length_a   1.000
_cell.length_b   1.000
_cell.length_c   1.000
_cell.angle_alpha   90.00
_cell.angle_beta   90.00
_cell.angle_gamma   90.00
#
_symmetry.space_group_name_H-M   'P 1'
#
loop_
_entity.id
_entity.type
_entity.pdbx_description
1 polymer ?
#
loop_
_entity_poly.entity_id
_entity_poly.type
_entity_poly.pdbx_seq_one_letter_code
_entity_poly.pdbx_strand_id
1 'polypeptide(L)'
;MGTLILIAGVALWAGAHFFKRLAPERRAAMGNAGRLPVTLAIVGSIVLMVIGYRMADPVWLWVTPGWMVHLNNLLVFLGFYLYAVSGLKTRLHQRIRHPQLSGFKAWAVAHLLVVGTLQGVILFGGLLAWAVVSVILINRANREWTRPPEAAAWKEGVAVVGALFAMLVVGQIHGWLGPWPFGGA
;
A
#
# COMPACT_ATOMS: atom_id res chain seq x y z
N MET A 1 14.14 20.73 2.72
CA MET A 1 13.63 20.18 4.00
C MET A 1 12.56 19.09 3.78
N GLY A 2 11.61 19.25 2.84
CA GLY A 2 10.53 18.28 2.61
C GLY A 2 10.96 16.83 2.39
N THR A 3 12.06 16.61 1.65
CA THR A 3 12.62 15.26 1.42
C THR A 3 12.95 14.52 2.71
N LEU A 4 13.55 15.19 3.71
CA LEU A 4 13.88 14.56 4.99
C LEU A 4 12.63 14.20 5.80
N ILE A 5 11.61 15.07 5.77
CA ILE A 5 10.31 14.82 6.40
C ILE A 5 9.62 13.60 5.76
N LEU A 6 9.67 13.52 4.43
CA LEU A 6 9.11 12.39 3.68
C LEU A 6 9.82 11.07 4.04
N ILE A 7 11.16 11.07 4.05
CA ILE A 7 11.96 9.91 4.45
C ILE A 7 11.62 9.51 5.89
N ALA A 8 11.50 10.46 6.81
CA ALA A 8 11.12 10.20 8.20
C ALA A 8 9.72 9.58 8.29
N GLY A 9 8.75 10.06 7.51
CA GLY A 9 7.42 9.46 7.41
C GLY A 9 7.47 8.01 6.95
N VAL A 10 8.18 7.71 5.86
CA VAL A 10 8.36 6.35 5.34
C VAL A 10 9.07 5.44 6.35
N ALA A 11 10.12 5.93 6.99
CA ALA A 11 10.85 5.19 8.02
C ALA A 11 9.96 4.89 9.24
N LEU A 12 9.18 5.88 9.70
CA LEU A 12 8.24 5.71 10.81
C LEU A 12 7.15 4.69 10.49
N TRP A 13 6.60 4.74 9.27
CA TRP A 13 5.64 3.74 8.78
C TRP A 13 6.22 2.34 8.85
N ALA A 14 7.42 2.15 8.29
CA ALA A 14 8.07 0.85 8.26
C ALA A 14 8.38 0.37 9.68
N GLY A 15 8.97 1.23 10.51
CA GLY A 15 9.30 0.93 11.90
C GLY A 15 8.09 0.52 12.74
N ALA A 16 6.98 1.27 12.65
CA ALA A 16 5.75 0.96 13.36
C ALA A 16 5.17 -0.41 12.97
N HIS A 17 5.18 -0.74 11.68
CA HIS A 17 4.71 -2.04 11.18
C HIS A 17 5.65 -3.21 11.50
N PHE A 18 6.96 -2.95 11.54
CA PHE A 18 7.97 -3.94 11.90
C PHE A 18 8.09 -4.16 13.41
N PHE A 19 7.62 -3.22 14.24
CA PHE A 19 7.81 -3.26 15.69
C PHE A 19 7.40 -4.59 16.34
N LYS A 20 6.21 -5.12 16.01
CA LYS A 20 5.75 -6.42 16.53
C LYS A 20 6.64 -7.59 16.10
N ARG A 21 7.31 -7.49 14.97
CA ARG A 21 8.13 -8.56 14.38
C ARG A 21 9.58 -8.50 14.85
N LEU A 22 10.13 -7.29 15.03
CA LEU A 22 11.52 -7.07 15.44
C LEU A 22 11.68 -7.05 16.97
N ALA A 23 10.65 -6.64 17.71
CA ALA A 23 10.65 -6.61 19.17
C ALA A 23 9.34 -7.18 19.75
N PRO A 24 9.04 -8.47 19.51
CA PRO A 24 7.76 -9.09 19.89
C PRO A 24 7.51 -9.05 21.40
N GLU A 25 8.53 -9.30 22.23
CA GLU A 25 8.42 -9.26 23.70
C GLU A 25 8.10 -7.86 24.21
N ARG A 26 8.80 -6.83 23.70
CA ARG A 26 8.51 -5.43 24.05
C ARG A 26 7.10 -5.05 23.62
N ARG A 27 6.67 -5.45 22.41
CA ARG A 27 5.31 -5.18 21.94
C ARG A 27 4.27 -5.91 22.79
N ALA A 28 4.55 -7.13 23.23
CA ALA A 28 3.67 -7.91 24.09
C ALA A 28 3.56 -7.31 25.50
N ALA A 29 4.69 -6.84 26.07
CA ALA A 29 4.74 -6.18 27.37
C ALA A 29 3.88 -4.91 27.45
N MET A 30 3.70 -4.19 26.32
CA MET A 30 2.80 -3.04 26.26
C MET A 30 1.31 -3.41 26.32
N GLY A 31 0.95 -4.69 26.15
CA GLY A 31 -0.43 -5.16 26.15
C GLY A 31 -1.36 -4.35 25.22
N ASN A 32 -2.56 -4.05 25.73
CA ASN A 32 -3.53 -3.21 25.03
C ASN A 32 -3.12 -1.73 24.97
N ALA A 33 -2.37 -1.22 25.96
CA ALA A 33 -1.89 0.16 25.98
C ALA A 33 -0.98 0.46 24.77
N GLY A 34 -0.25 -0.54 24.26
CA GLY A 34 0.57 -0.40 23.05
C GLY A 34 -0.20 -0.20 21.75
N ARG A 35 -1.54 -0.29 21.73
CA ARG A 35 -2.33 0.00 20.53
C ARG A 35 -2.26 1.48 20.17
N LEU A 36 -2.48 2.38 21.14
CA LEU A 36 -2.55 3.82 20.88
C LEU A 36 -1.22 4.38 20.33
N PRO A 37 -0.04 4.11 20.91
CA PRO A 37 1.23 4.59 20.37
C PRO A 37 1.50 4.12 18.94
N VAL A 38 1.17 2.86 18.61
CA VAL A 38 1.33 2.34 17.24
C VAL A 38 0.37 3.03 16.27
N THR A 39 -0.89 3.24 16.67
CA THR A 39 -1.85 4.00 15.85
C THR A 39 -1.37 5.43 15.61
N LEU A 40 -0.91 6.12 16.65
CA LEU A 40 -0.36 7.48 16.53
C LEU A 40 0.88 7.51 15.64
N ALA A 41 1.77 6.52 15.74
CA ALA A 41 2.93 6.41 14.86
C ALA A 41 2.52 6.21 13.40
N ILE A 42 1.51 5.37 13.12
CA ILE A 42 1.00 5.16 11.75
C ILE A 42 0.34 6.42 11.22
N VAL A 43 -0.56 7.05 11.98
CA VAL A 43 -1.21 8.30 11.55
C VAL A 43 -0.18 9.41 11.33
N GLY A 44 0.75 9.58 12.28
CA GLY A 44 1.86 10.53 12.19
C GLY A 44 2.73 10.26 10.97
N SER A 45 3.01 8.99 10.64
CA SER A 45 3.77 8.65 9.43
C SER A 45 3.09 9.11 8.14
N ILE A 46 1.78 8.96 8.03
CA ILE A 46 1.00 9.43 6.88
C ILE A 46 1.04 10.96 6.80
N VAL A 47 0.86 11.65 7.93
CA VAL A 47 0.94 13.12 7.99
C VAL A 47 2.31 13.61 7.52
N LEU A 48 3.40 13.00 8.02
CA LEU A 48 4.76 13.32 7.59
C LEU A 48 4.98 13.05 6.09
N MET A 49 4.45 11.93 5.56
CA MET A 49 4.53 11.66 4.12
C MET A 49 3.80 12.73 3.30
N VAL A 50 2.58 13.11 3.68
CA VAL A 50 1.79 14.11 2.96
C VAL A 50 2.47 15.47 2.99
N ILE A 51 2.89 15.94 4.17
CA ILE A 51 3.57 17.23 4.34
C ILE A 51 4.91 17.21 3.60
N GLY A 52 5.73 16.17 3.82
CA GLY A 52 7.04 16.02 3.19
C GLY A 52 6.96 15.97 1.67
N TYR A 53 5.99 15.25 1.12
CA TYR A 53 5.76 15.15 -0.33
C TYR A 53 5.37 16.51 -0.94
N ARG A 54 4.49 17.28 -0.27
CA ARG A 54 4.06 18.61 -0.74
C ARG A 54 5.13 19.68 -0.60
N MET A 55 6.02 19.55 0.38
CA MET A 55 7.13 20.49 0.62
C MET A 55 8.40 20.16 -0.17
N ALA A 56 8.50 18.96 -0.75
CA ALA A 56 9.67 18.56 -1.51
C ALA A 56 9.60 19.14 -2.92
N ASP A 57 10.67 19.83 -3.33
CA ASP A 57 10.79 20.31 -4.71
C ASP A 57 10.84 19.11 -5.67
N PRO A 58 10.04 19.12 -6.75
CA PRO A 58 10.00 18.03 -7.69
C PRO A 58 11.31 17.93 -8.46
N VAL A 59 12.04 16.84 -8.23
CA VAL A 59 13.18 16.44 -9.06
C VAL A 59 12.72 15.35 -10.01
N TRP A 60 12.61 15.67 -11.30
CA TRP A 60 12.19 14.72 -12.32
C TRP A 60 13.31 13.74 -12.65
N LEU A 61 12.98 12.45 -12.66
CA LEU A 61 13.86 11.34 -12.97
C LEU A 61 13.52 10.72 -14.34
N TRP A 62 12.25 10.72 -14.72
CA TRP A 62 11.79 10.34 -16.06
C TRP A 62 10.49 11.05 -16.42
N VAL A 63 10.18 11.06 -17.71
CA VAL A 63 8.90 11.51 -18.25
C VAL A 63 8.03 10.30 -18.52
N THR A 64 6.81 10.33 -18.02
CA THR A 64 5.86 9.22 -18.17
C THR A 64 5.18 9.30 -19.54
N PRO A 65 5.25 8.23 -20.37
CA PRO A 65 4.48 8.16 -21.61
C PRO A 65 2.97 8.18 -21.33
N GLY A 66 2.17 8.87 -22.15
CA GLY A 66 0.74 9.05 -21.92
C GLY A 66 -0.05 7.73 -21.76
N TRP A 67 0.33 6.67 -22.47
CA TRP A 67 -0.33 5.35 -22.38
C TRP A 67 -0.11 4.64 -21.04
N MET A 68 0.90 5.04 -20.25
CA MET A 68 1.26 4.39 -18.98
C MET A 68 0.12 4.46 -17.95
N VAL A 69 -0.78 5.44 -18.09
CA VAL A 69 -1.98 5.59 -17.25
C VAL A 69 -2.89 4.36 -17.31
N HIS A 70 -2.98 3.68 -18.46
CA HIS A 70 -3.80 2.49 -18.62
C HIS A 70 -3.23 1.30 -17.84
N LEU A 71 -1.90 1.11 -17.92
CA LEU A 71 -1.22 0.08 -17.15
C LEU A 71 -1.27 0.38 -15.64
N ASN A 72 -1.07 1.64 -15.25
CA ASN A 72 -1.26 2.08 -13.88
C ASN A 72 -2.67 1.74 -13.37
N ASN A 73 -3.70 2.09 -14.12
CA ASN A 73 -5.10 1.87 -13.73
C ASN A 73 -5.45 0.39 -13.62
N LEU A 74 -4.90 -0.46 -14.50
CA LEU A 74 -5.02 -1.91 -14.39
C LEU A 74 -4.36 -2.43 -13.08
N LEU A 75 -3.16 -1.97 -12.76
CA LEU A 75 -2.45 -2.38 -11.54
C LEU A 75 -3.13 -1.86 -10.27
N VAL A 76 -3.69 -0.65 -10.29
CA VAL A 76 -4.50 -0.09 -9.18
C VAL A 76 -5.77 -0.91 -8.98
N PHE A 77 -6.48 -1.25 -10.05
CA PHE A 77 -7.64 -2.15 -9.99
C PHE A 77 -7.27 -3.51 -9.37
N LEU A 78 -6.18 -4.13 -9.84
CA LEU A 78 -5.67 -5.37 -9.25
C LEU A 78 -5.31 -5.19 -7.77
N GLY A 79 -4.77 -4.03 -7.40
CA GLY A 79 -4.51 -3.64 -6.02
C GLY A 79 -5.77 -3.70 -5.15
N PHE A 80 -6.83 -3.00 -5.54
CA PHE A 80 -8.11 -3.01 -4.83
C PHE A 80 -8.78 -4.38 -4.82
N TYR A 81 -8.75 -5.10 -5.95
CA TYR A 81 -9.27 -6.45 -6.04
C TYR A 81 -8.58 -7.39 -5.05
N LEU A 82 -7.25 -7.34 -4.96
CA LEU A 82 -6.50 -8.16 -4.00
C LEU A 82 -6.75 -7.77 -2.53
N TYR A 83 -7.03 -6.49 -2.26
CA TYR A 83 -7.54 -6.06 -0.95
C TYR A 83 -8.91 -6.68 -0.64
N ALA A 84 -9.84 -6.66 -1.60
CA ALA A 84 -11.15 -7.30 -1.45
C ALA A 84 -11.03 -8.82 -1.28
N VAL A 85 -10.13 -9.49 -2.02
CA VAL A 85 -9.81 -10.92 -1.88
C VAL A 85 -9.35 -11.23 -0.44
N SER A 86 -8.51 -10.36 0.14
CA SER A 86 -8.06 -10.47 1.53
C SER A 86 -9.21 -10.36 2.52
N GLY A 87 -10.01 -9.29 2.42
CA GLY A 87 -11.09 -8.97 3.35
C GLY A 87 -12.27 -9.94 3.29
N LEU A 88 -12.72 -10.30 2.08
CA LEU A 88 -13.85 -11.21 1.87
C LEU A 88 -13.46 -12.69 1.97
N LYS A 89 -12.15 -12.98 1.94
CA LYS A 89 -11.58 -14.33 1.86
C LYS A 89 -12.21 -15.11 0.70
N THR A 90 -12.00 -14.60 -0.51
CA THR A 90 -12.52 -15.21 -1.74
C THR A 90 -11.75 -16.49 -2.12
N ARG A 91 -12.14 -17.15 -3.21
CA ARG A 91 -11.44 -18.37 -3.69
C ARG A 91 -9.99 -18.08 -4.05
N LEU A 92 -9.70 -16.90 -4.58
CA LEU A 92 -8.33 -16.51 -4.93
C LEU A 92 -7.41 -16.43 -3.70
N HIS A 93 -7.95 -16.18 -2.50
CA HIS A 93 -7.19 -16.22 -1.25
C HIS A 93 -6.62 -17.64 -0.97
N GLN A 94 -7.17 -18.69 -1.58
CA GLN A 94 -6.62 -20.04 -1.48
C GLN A 94 -5.35 -20.27 -2.31
N ARG A 95 -5.03 -19.35 -3.24
CA ARG A 95 -3.86 -19.42 -4.12
C ARG A 95 -2.82 -18.37 -3.78
N ILE A 96 -3.25 -17.24 -3.21
CA ILE A 96 -2.38 -16.15 -2.82
C ILE A 96 -2.30 -16.08 -1.30
N ARG A 97 -1.11 -16.32 -0.76
CA ARG A 97 -0.85 -16.32 0.69
C ARG A 97 -1.04 -14.94 1.35
N HIS A 98 -0.65 -13.88 0.64
CA HIS A 98 -0.66 -12.50 1.16
C HIS A 98 -1.40 -11.55 0.21
N PRO A 99 -2.70 -11.74 -0.05
CA PRO A 99 -3.41 -10.99 -1.08
C PRO A 99 -3.33 -9.48 -0.83
N GLN A 100 -3.50 -9.02 0.41
CA GLN A 100 -3.38 -7.61 0.75
C GLN A 100 -1.99 -7.01 0.46
N LEU A 101 -0.90 -7.69 0.85
CA LEU A 101 0.46 -7.19 0.57
C LEU A 101 0.80 -7.31 -0.92
N SER A 102 0.26 -8.30 -1.63
CA SER A 102 0.36 -8.38 -3.09
C SER A 102 -0.35 -7.21 -3.77
N GLY A 103 -1.55 -6.86 -3.31
CA GLY A 103 -2.30 -5.70 -3.79
C GLY A 103 -1.58 -4.38 -3.50
N PHE A 104 -1.03 -4.22 -2.30
CA PHE A 104 -0.24 -3.05 -1.93
C PHE A 104 1.01 -2.90 -2.79
N LYS A 105 1.71 -4.00 -3.09
CA LYS A 105 2.87 -3.99 -4.01
C LYS A 105 2.46 -3.60 -5.43
N ALA A 106 1.36 -4.15 -5.96
CA ALA A 106 0.82 -3.77 -7.26
C ALA A 106 0.48 -2.27 -7.31
N TRP A 107 -0.18 -1.74 -6.28
CA TRP A 107 -0.48 -0.33 -6.13
C TRP A 107 0.80 0.54 -6.10
N ALA A 108 1.81 0.16 -5.31
CA ALA A 108 3.05 0.92 -5.22
C ALA A 108 3.82 0.93 -6.56
N VAL A 109 3.87 -0.21 -7.25
CA VAL A 109 4.46 -0.30 -8.59
C VAL A 109 3.68 0.57 -9.58
N ALA A 110 2.34 0.55 -9.55
CA ALA A 110 1.51 1.38 -10.42
C ALA A 110 1.92 2.86 -10.32
N HIS A 111 2.04 3.38 -9.10
CA HIS A 111 2.41 4.77 -8.86
C HIS A 111 3.85 5.06 -9.29
N LEU A 112 4.78 4.14 -9.09
CA LEU A 112 6.15 4.28 -9.60
C LEU A 112 6.22 4.31 -11.14
N LEU A 113 5.22 3.80 -11.86
CA LEU A 113 5.24 3.89 -13.32
C LEU A 113 4.85 5.28 -13.82
N VAL A 114 3.99 5.99 -13.08
CA VAL A 114 3.42 7.26 -13.52
C VAL A 114 3.98 8.48 -12.80
N VAL A 115 4.53 8.32 -11.60
CA VAL A 115 5.14 9.41 -10.81
C VAL A 115 6.64 9.47 -11.07
N GLY A 116 7.03 10.26 -12.07
CA GLY A 116 8.40 10.44 -12.53
C GLY A 116 9.35 11.25 -11.65
N THR A 117 9.04 11.46 -10.37
CA THR A 117 9.80 12.36 -9.50
C THR A 117 10.51 11.63 -8.36
N LEU A 118 11.61 12.20 -7.87
CA LEU A 118 12.40 11.65 -6.77
C LEU A 118 11.56 11.47 -5.49
N GLN A 119 10.73 12.44 -5.13
CA GLN A 119 9.84 12.30 -3.97
C GLN A 119 8.77 11.21 -4.18
N GLY A 120 8.32 11.00 -5.43
CA GLY A 120 7.51 9.84 -5.82
C GLY A 120 8.23 8.52 -5.57
N VAL A 121 9.48 8.41 -6.03
CA VAL A 121 10.32 7.22 -5.82
C VAL A 121 10.55 6.96 -4.33
N ILE A 122 10.85 7.99 -3.53
CA ILE A 122 11.06 7.83 -2.09
C ILE A 122 9.79 7.30 -1.42
N LEU A 123 8.63 7.88 -1.73
CA LEU A 123 7.36 7.48 -1.14
C LEU A 123 6.96 6.07 -1.56
N PHE A 124 6.72 5.85 -2.86
CA PHE A 124 6.17 4.59 -3.36
C PHE A 124 7.22 3.47 -3.37
N GLY A 125 8.48 3.78 -3.64
CA GLY A 125 9.59 2.83 -3.56
C GLY A 125 9.90 2.40 -2.13
N GLY A 126 9.87 3.33 -1.17
CA GLY A 126 10.03 3.00 0.24
C GLY A 126 8.88 2.15 0.79
N LEU A 127 7.64 2.47 0.42
CA LEU A 127 6.46 1.66 0.74
C LEU A 127 6.50 0.28 0.07
N LEU A 128 6.97 0.20 -1.18
CA LEU A 128 7.18 -1.08 -1.88
C LEU A 128 8.22 -1.94 -1.16
N ALA A 129 9.37 -1.36 -0.80
CA ALA A 129 10.41 -2.05 -0.04
C ALA A 129 9.88 -2.56 1.30
N TRP A 130 9.12 -1.73 2.03
CA TRP A 130 8.45 -2.14 3.26
C TRP A 130 7.51 -3.34 3.04
N ALA A 131 6.70 -3.34 1.99
CA ALA A 131 5.75 -4.42 1.71
C ALA A 131 6.47 -5.73 1.36
N VAL A 132 7.58 -5.66 0.60
CA VAL A 132 8.43 -6.82 0.29
C VAL A 132 9.05 -7.40 1.57
N VAL A 133 9.69 -6.56 2.39
CA VAL A 133 10.31 -6.99 3.65
C VAL A 133 9.26 -7.55 4.61
N SER A 134 8.06 -6.98 4.64
CA SER A 134 6.94 -7.49 5.45
C SER A 134 6.59 -8.93 5.09
N VAL A 135 6.47 -9.26 3.79
CA VAL A 135 6.21 -10.63 3.33
C VAL A 135 7.34 -11.58 3.77
N ILE A 136 8.59 -11.17 3.59
CA ILE A 136 9.76 -11.97 3.99
C ILE A 136 9.73 -12.28 5.49
N LEU A 137 9.53 -11.25 6.33
CA LEU A 137 9.48 -11.42 7.78
C LEU A 137 8.29 -12.29 8.22
N ILE A 138 7.11 -12.13 7.60
CA ILE A 138 5.94 -12.96 7.90
C ILE A 138 6.20 -14.44 7.54
N ASN A 139 6.76 -14.70 6.35
CA ASN A 139 7.06 -16.07 5.92
C ASN A 139 8.14 -16.73 6.78
N ARG A 140 9.12 -15.95 7.26
CA ARG A 140 10.16 -16.46 8.15
C ARG A 140 9.59 -16.82 9.53
N ALA A 141 8.68 -16.00 10.06
CA ALA A 141 8.05 -16.22 11.36
C ALA A 141 6.99 -17.34 11.33
N ASN A 142 6.22 -17.41 10.25
CA ASN A 142 5.19 -18.43 10.03
C ASN A 142 5.58 -19.23 8.79
N ARG A 143 6.35 -20.31 8.95
CA ARG A 143 6.78 -21.09 7.78
C ARG A 143 5.62 -21.84 7.14
N GLU A 144 4.76 -22.40 7.98
CA GLU A 144 3.56 -23.11 7.55
C GLU A 144 2.47 -22.13 7.10
N TRP A 145 1.87 -22.43 5.95
CA TRP A 145 0.70 -21.73 5.46
C TRP A 145 -0.46 -22.70 5.38
N THR A 146 -1.47 -22.47 6.21
CA THR A 146 -2.75 -23.16 6.11
C THR A 146 -3.61 -22.45 5.08
N ARG A 147 -4.01 -23.18 4.04
CA ARG A 147 -4.90 -22.65 3.01
C ARG A 147 -6.25 -22.30 3.66
N PRO A 148 -6.82 -21.11 3.38
CA PRO A 148 -8.16 -20.77 3.84
C PRO A 148 -9.22 -21.76 3.32
N PRO A 149 -10.33 -21.97 4.06
CA PRO A 149 -11.47 -22.77 3.58
C PRO A 149 -11.99 -22.30 2.23
N GLU A 150 -12.67 -23.18 1.49
CA GLU A 150 -13.28 -22.79 0.23
C GLU A 150 -14.35 -21.73 0.42
N ALA A 151 -14.27 -20.72 -0.44
CA ALA A 151 -15.19 -19.60 -0.45
C ALA A 151 -16.24 -19.80 -1.55
N ALA A 152 -17.46 -19.36 -1.28
CA ALA A 152 -18.51 -19.33 -2.28
C ALA A 152 -18.13 -18.46 -3.48
N ALA A 153 -18.47 -18.91 -4.70
CA ALA A 153 -18.06 -18.27 -5.95
C ALA A 153 -18.52 -16.80 -6.06
N TRP A 154 -19.69 -16.47 -5.52
CA TRP A 154 -20.27 -15.12 -5.57
C TRP A 154 -19.36 -14.06 -4.94
N LYS A 155 -18.51 -14.45 -3.97
CA LYS A 155 -17.57 -13.53 -3.33
C LYS A 155 -16.53 -12.96 -4.30
N GLU A 156 -16.20 -13.67 -5.38
CA GLU A 156 -15.31 -13.14 -6.43
C GLU A 156 -15.99 -12.02 -7.21
N GLY A 157 -17.27 -12.20 -7.58
CA GLY A 157 -18.06 -11.15 -8.22
C GLY A 157 -18.15 -9.90 -7.35
N VAL A 158 -18.42 -10.08 -6.05
CA VAL A 158 -18.45 -8.96 -5.09
C VAL A 158 -17.09 -8.30 -4.92
N ALA A 159 -15.99 -9.06 -4.94
CA ALA A 159 -14.65 -8.50 -4.89
C ALA A 159 -14.33 -7.64 -6.13
N VAL A 160 -14.72 -8.09 -7.32
CA VAL A 160 -14.55 -7.32 -8.58
C VAL A 160 -15.37 -6.03 -8.53
N VAL A 161 -16.66 -6.11 -8.17
CA VAL A 161 -17.53 -4.93 -8.07
C VAL A 161 -17.03 -3.96 -7.01
N GLY A 162 -16.63 -4.47 -5.84
CA GLY A 162 -16.06 -3.66 -4.76
C GLY A 162 -14.75 -2.99 -5.16
N ALA A 163 -13.91 -3.66 -5.95
CA ALA A 163 -12.67 -3.08 -6.46
C ALA A 163 -12.92 -1.99 -7.49
N LEU A 164 -13.85 -2.18 -8.42
CA LEU A 164 -14.28 -1.15 -9.36
C LEU A 164 -14.84 0.06 -8.61
N PHE A 165 -15.74 -0.15 -7.66
CA PHE A 165 -16.29 0.91 -6.83
C PHE A 165 -15.20 1.69 -6.08
N ALA A 166 -14.29 0.98 -5.41
CA ALA A 166 -13.18 1.60 -4.68
C ALA A 166 -12.26 2.41 -5.62
N MET A 167 -11.95 1.87 -6.81
CA MET A 167 -11.15 2.57 -7.81
C MET A 167 -11.79 3.88 -8.27
N LEU A 168 -13.10 3.86 -8.56
CA LEU A 168 -13.84 5.05 -8.98
C LEU A 168 -13.89 6.11 -7.87
N VAL A 169 -14.21 5.70 -6.63
CA VAL A 169 -14.27 6.62 -5.49
C VAL A 169 -12.91 7.22 -5.17
N VAL A 170 -11.87 6.39 -5.05
CA VAL A 170 -10.51 6.86 -4.74
C VAL A 170 -9.95 7.70 -5.90
N GLY A 171 -10.25 7.33 -7.14
CA GLY A 171 -9.83 8.10 -8.31
C GLY A 171 -10.50 9.48 -8.38
N GLN A 172 -11.79 9.56 -8.03
CA GLN A 172 -12.49 10.85 -7.92
C GLN A 172 -11.89 11.74 -6.83
N ILE A 173 -11.58 11.16 -5.66
CA ILE A 173 -10.90 11.88 -4.58
C ILE A 173 -9.50 12.35 -5.01
N HIS A 174 -8.76 11.55 -5.78
CA HIS A 174 -7.48 11.98 -6.36
C HIS A 174 -7.65 13.20 -7.25
N GLY A 175 -8.68 13.20 -8.12
CA GLY A 175 -9.02 14.36 -8.94
C GLY A 175 -9.27 15.62 -8.11
N TRP A 176 -9.98 15.52 -7.00
CA TRP A 176 -10.22 16.66 -6.08
C TRP A 176 -8.95 17.15 -5.38
N LEU A 177 -7.99 16.26 -5.13
CA LEU A 177 -6.72 16.58 -4.49
C LEU A 177 -5.63 17.05 -5.47
N GLY A 178 -5.88 16.93 -6.78
CA GLY A 178 -5.03 17.45 -7.86
C GLY A 178 -4.77 16.47 -8.99
N PRO A 179 -4.24 15.25 -8.74
CA PRO A 179 -3.91 14.32 -9.81
C PRO A 179 -5.16 13.65 -10.39
N TRP A 180 -5.46 13.85 -11.68
CA TRP A 180 -6.52 13.10 -12.37
C TRP A 180 -6.00 11.74 -12.87
N PRO A 181 -6.47 10.60 -12.34
CA PRO A 181 -5.86 9.30 -12.60
C PRO A 181 -6.38 8.60 -13.87
N PHE A 182 -7.50 9.06 -14.43
CA PHE A 182 -8.17 8.36 -15.54
C PHE A 182 -7.74 8.83 -16.94
N GLY A 183 -6.76 9.74 -17.02
CA GLY A 183 -6.32 10.32 -18.29
C GLY A 183 -7.36 11.27 -18.90
N GLY A 184 -7.02 11.87 -20.03
CA GLY A 184 -7.82 12.93 -20.65
C GLY A 184 -7.47 14.30 -20.07
N ALA A 185 -6.50 14.94 -20.71
CA ALA A 185 -6.24 16.37 -20.69
C ALA A 185 -5.87 16.77 -22.12
#